data_AF-A0A6G6W7W4-F1
#
_entry.id   AF-A0A6G6W7W4-F1
#
_cell.length_a   1.000
_cell.length_b   1.000
_cell.length_c   1.000
_cell.angle_alpha   90.00
_cell.angle_beta   90.00
_cell.angle_gamma   90.00
#
_symmetry.space_group_name_H-M   'P 1'
#
loop_
_entity.id
_entity.type
_entity.pdbx_description
1 polymer ?
#
loop_
_entity_poly.entity_id
_entity_poly.type
_entity_poly.pdbx_seq_one_letter_code
_entity_poly.pdbx_strand_id
1 'polypeptide(L)'
;MLLPLKVARGVADGTVSLAFRRWRAQDVRPGHVFTTAAGLVRVDAVEPVAAEAITDAEAVQAGWPDADRLRGRLAPEGTTYRVHLSYAGPDPRVALRQDADLSAADVAALDAKLERLDRASSHGAWTLHYLELIGEHPQRRAPDLAQLVGRETAPFKIDVRKLKALGLTESFAVGYEVSPRGRAYLSSTTRRR
;
A
#
# COMPACT_ATOMS: atom_id res chain seq x y z
N MET A 1 4.77 -9.09 5.69
CA MET A 1 3.44 -9.72 5.85
C MET A 1 2.31 -8.89 5.20
N LEU A 2 1.38 -9.53 4.49
CA LEU A 2 0.10 -8.95 4.04
C LEU A 2 -1.06 -9.44 4.92
N LEU A 3 -2.03 -8.55 5.20
CA LEU A 3 -3.27 -8.88 5.89
C LEU A 3 -4.45 -8.89 4.91
N PRO A 4 -5.30 -9.93 4.90
CA PRO A 4 -6.57 -9.89 4.18
C PRO A 4 -7.43 -8.72 4.65
N LEU A 5 -8.27 -8.18 3.78
CA LEU A 5 -9.09 -6.98 4.08
C LEU A 5 -9.92 -7.15 5.36
N LYS A 6 -10.54 -8.33 5.58
CA LYS A 6 -11.31 -8.62 6.80
C LYS A 6 -10.46 -8.47 8.06
N VAL A 7 -9.25 -9.03 8.05
CA VAL A 7 -8.31 -8.98 9.19
C VAL A 7 -7.83 -7.55 9.41
N ALA A 8 -7.47 -6.84 8.33
CA ALA A 8 -7.04 -5.45 8.43
C ALA A 8 -8.12 -4.52 9.01
N ARG A 9 -9.39 -4.70 8.60
CA ARG A 9 -10.53 -3.99 9.20
C ARG A 9 -10.72 -4.34 10.66
N GLY A 10 -10.63 -5.62 10.99
CA GLY A 10 -10.71 -6.08 12.38
C GLY A 10 -9.63 -5.47 13.28
N VAL A 11 -8.41 -5.26 12.76
CA VAL A 11 -7.37 -4.55 13.52
C VAL A 11 -7.74 -3.08 13.71
N ALA A 12 -8.27 -2.43 12.67
CA ALA A 12 -8.65 -1.03 12.72
C ALA A 12 -9.85 -0.75 13.66
N ASP A 13 -10.81 -1.67 13.77
CA ASP A 13 -11.96 -1.55 14.68
C ASP A 13 -11.75 -2.20 16.06
N GLY A 14 -10.60 -2.86 16.27
CA GLY A 14 -10.21 -3.47 17.54
C GLY A 14 -10.76 -4.89 17.77
N THR A 15 -11.49 -5.48 16.83
CA THR A 15 -12.00 -6.86 16.93
C THR A 15 -10.94 -7.93 16.65
N VAL A 16 -9.82 -7.56 16.04
CA VAL A 16 -8.66 -8.43 15.78
C VAL A 16 -7.41 -7.81 16.36
N SER A 17 -6.65 -8.57 17.14
CA SER A 17 -5.38 -8.16 17.76
C SER A 17 -4.24 -9.14 17.51
N LEU A 18 -4.53 -10.30 16.91
CA LEU A 18 -3.55 -11.33 16.63
C LEU A 18 -3.47 -11.65 15.14
N ALA A 19 -2.31 -12.12 14.70
CA ALA A 19 -2.17 -12.87 13.48
C ALA A 19 -1.23 -14.04 13.72
N PHE A 20 -1.53 -15.18 13.10
CA PHE A 20 -0.66 -16.34 13.13
C PHE A 20 -0.07 -16.57 11.75
N ARG A 21 1.24 -16.81 11.70
CA ARG A 21 1.98 -17.06 10.47
C ARG A 21 3.02 -18.14 10.70
N ARG A 22 3.25 -18.96 9.68
CA ARG A 22 4.36 -19.91 9.69
C ARG A 22 5.38 -19.52 8.63
N TRP A 23 6.63 -19.35 9.06
CA TRP A 23 7.72 -18.89 8.21
C TRP A 23 9.00 -19.68 8.46
N ARG A 24 9.81 -19.88 7.41
CA ARG A 24 11.16 -20.45 7.52
C ARG A 24 12.12 -19.52 8.27
N ALA A 25 11.92 -18.21 8.14
CA ALA A 25 12.60 -17.17 8.91
C ALA A 25 11.59 -16.07 9.26
N GLN A 26 11.74 -15.44 10.42
CA GLN A 26 10.81 -14.41 10.89
C GLN A 26 10.71 -13.22 9.90
N ASP A 27 9.52 -12.98 9.35
CA ASP A 27 9.27 -11.98 8.28
C ASP A 27 9.00 -10.56 8.81
N VAL A 28 8.61 -10.41 10.08
CA VAL A 28 8.29 -9.11 10.69
C VAL A 28 8.92 -8.98 12.07
N ARG A 29 9.18 -7.75 12.51
CA ARG A 29 9.79 -7.44 13.81
C ARG A 29 8.88 -6.55 14.64
N PRO A 30 8.94 -6.64 15.99
CA PRO A 30 8.31 -5.67 16.87
C PRO A 30 8.67 -4.23 16.48
N GLY A 31 7.71 -3.32 16.57
CA GLY A 31 7.83 -1.92 16.18
C GLY A 31 7.61 -1.65 14.68
N HIS A 32 7.59 -2.68 13.82
CA HIS A 32 7.35 -2.48 12.39
C HIS A 32 5.92 -2.00 12.13
N VAL A 33 5.78 -0.92 11.37
CA VAL A 33 4.47 -0.39 10.92
C VAL A 33 4.35 -0.58 9.42
N PHE A 34 3.22 -1.13 8.96
CA PHE A 34 2.96 -1.36 7.55
C PHE A 34 1.56 -0.90 7.16
N THR A 35 1.41 -0.47 5.91
CA THR A 35 0.13 -0.01 5.38
C THR A 35 -0.72 -1.18 4.90
N THR A 36 -1.99 -1.16 5.27
CA THR A 36 -3.03 -2.11 4.85
C THR A 36 -4.14 -1.39 4.10
N ALA A 37 -5.12 -2.14 3.60
CA ALA A 37 -6.32 -1.56 3.00
C ALA A 37 -7.23 -0.83 4.02
N ALA A 38 -7.00 -0.98 5.33
CA ALA A 38 -7.78 -0.37 6.40
C ALA A 38 -6.96 0.64 7.25
N GLY A 39 -5.81 1.09 6.76
CA GLY A 39 -4.92 2.01 7.47
C GLY A 39 -3.60 1.37 7.87
N LEU A 40 -2.87 2.02 8.78
CA LEU A 40 -1.59 1.56 9.28
C LEU A 40 -1.79 0.55 10.41
N VAL A 41 -1.01 -0.53 10.37
CA VAL A 41 -0.97 -1.55 11.41
C VAL A 41 0.45 -1.66 11.95
N ARG A 42 0.59 -1.71 13.28
CA ARG A 42 1.84 -1.92 13.99
C ARG A 42 1.95 -3.38 14.41
N VAL A 43 3.16 -3.92 14.33
CA VAL A 43 3.54 -5.17 14.99
C VAL A 43 4.05 -4.83 16.39
N ASP A 44 3.32 -5.25 17.41
CA ASP A 44 3.68 -4.96 18.80
C ASP A 44 4.65 -6.00 19.35
N ALA A 45 4.40 -7.28 19.06
CA ALA A 45 5.22 -8.41 19.50
C ALA A 45 5.18 -9.54 18.47
N VAL A 46 6.22 -10.38 18.47
CA VAL A 46 6.33 -11.57 17.63
C VAL A 46 6.96 -12.67 18.46
N GLU A 47 6.24 -13.77 18.64
CA GLU A 47 6.64 -14.87 19.53
C GLU A 47 6.48 -16.21 18.82
N PRO A 48 7.45 -17.13 18.90
CA PRO A 48 7.25 -18.49 18.43
C PRO A 48 6.22 -19.21 19.31
N VAL A 49 5.35 -20.01 18.69
CA VAL A 49 4.30 -20.76 19.38
C VAL A 49 4.13 -22.13 18.71
N ALA A 50 3.87 -23.18 19.50
CA ALA A 50 3.45 -24.46 18.95
C ALA A 50 2.06 -24.29 18.30
N ALA A 51 1.86 -24.84 17.09
CA ALA A 51 0.59 -24.62 16.39
C ALA A 51 -0.61 -25.24 17.14
N GLU A 52 -0.35 -26.34 17.84
CA GLU A 52 -1.27 -27.11 18.66
C GLU A 52 -1.67 -26.36 19.94
N ALA A 53 -0.84 -25.41 20.38
CA ALA A 53 -1.12 -24.57 21.54
C ALA A 53 -2.02 -23.35 21.22
N ILE A 54 -2.29 -23.08 19.94
CA ILE A 54 -3.21 -22.01 19.53
C ILE A 54 -4.62 -22.38 19.96
N THR A 55 -5.25 -21.53 20.75
CA THR A 55 -6.61 -21.73 21.27
C THR A 55 -7.68 -21.15 20.34
N ASP A 56 -8.94 -21.59 20.51
CA ASP A 56 -10.07 -21.00 19.77
C ASP A 56 -10.25 -19.51 20.08
N ALA A 57 -10.01 -19.10 21.34
CA ALA A 57 -10.07 -17.71 21.74
C ALA A 57 -9.05 -16.84 20.99
N GLU A 58 -7.82 -17.32 20.85
CA GLU A 58 -6.79 -16.63 20.06
C GLU A 58 -7.11 -16.65 18.56
N ALA A 59 -7.71 -17.73 18.07
CA ALA A 59 -8.15 -17.81 16.68
C ALA A 59 -9.22 -16.75 16.36
N VAL A 60 -10.18 -16.55 17.27
CA VAL A 60 -11.18 -15.47 17.20
C VAL A 60 -10.50 -14.10 17.19
N GLN A 61 -9.53 -13.86 18.08
CA GLN A 61 -8.72 -12.63 18.09
C GLN A 61 -7.85 -12.46 16.82
N ALA A 62 -7.67 -13.51 16.02
CA ALA A 62 -7.02 -13.47 14.72
C ALA A 62 -7.99 -13.42 13.53
N GLY A 63 -9.29 -13.28 13.78
CA GLY A 63 -10.34 -13.18 12.76
C GLY A 63 -10.81 -14.52 12.17
N TRP A 64 -10.44 -15.63 12.80
CA TRP A 64 -10.86 -16.99 12.48
C TRP A 64 -12.00 -17.43 13.40
N PRO A 65 -12.87 -18.37 12.97
CA PRO A 65 -13.92 -18.88 13.84
C PRO A 65 -13.41 -19.85 14.91
N ASP A 66 -12.31 -20.56 14.65
CA ASP A 66 -11.75 -21.61 15.51
C ASP A 66 -10.27 -21.89 15.18
N ALA A 67 -9.57 -22.57 16.08
CA ALA A 67 -8.14 -22.88 15.97
C ALA A 67 -7.84 -23.86 14.84
N ASP A 68 -8.71 -24.83 14.58
CA ASP A 68 -8.48 -25.85 13.56
C ASP A 68 -8.46 -25.25 12.14
N ARG A 69 -9.40 -24.35 11.82
CA ARG A 69 -9.41 -23.62 10.55
C ARG A 69 -8.21 -22.70 10.40
N LEU A 70 -7.76 -22.08 11.50
CA LEU A 70 -6.56 -21.27 11.51
C LEU A 70 -5.32 -22.12 11.21
N ARG A 71 -5.14 -23.24 11.91
CA ARG A 71 -4.01 -24.16 11.73
C ARG A 71 -3.98 -24.73 10.32
N GLY A 72 -5.14 -25.10 9.76
CA GLY A 72 -5.28 -25.57 8.39
C GLY A 72 -4.89 -24.54 7.31
N ARG A 73 -4.67 -23.28 7.70
CA ARG A 73 -4.25 -22.17 6.82
C ARG A 73 -2.81 -21.73 7.03
N LEU A 74 -2.10 -22.31 8.00
CA LEU A 74 -0.67 -22.11 8.16
C LEU A 74 0.08 -22.76 6.98
N ALA A 75 1.26 -22.21 6.66
CA ALA A 75 2.15 -22.82 5.69
C ALA A 75 2.54 -24.25 6.14
N PRO A 76 2.97 -25.13 5.22
CA PRO A 76 3.35 -26.51 5.59
C PRO A 76 4.64 -26.55 6.44
N GLU A 77 5.56 -25.61 6.25
CA GLU A 77 6.90 -25.65 6.86
C GLU A 77 7.28 -24.35 7.56
N GLY A 78 8.15 -24.47 8.56
CA GLY A 78 8.75 -23.36 9.31
C GLY A 78 8.23 -23.24 10.75
N THR A 79 8.65 -22.17 11.42
CA THR A 79 8.23 -21.87 12.79
C THR A 79 6.91 -21.10 12.76
N THR A 80 5.94 -21.51 13.57
CA THR A 80 4.70 -20.75 13.77
C THR A 80 4.96 -19.60 14.74
N TYR A 81 4.52 -18.42 14.37
CA TYR A 81 4.63 -17.21 15.18
C TYR A 81 3.23 -16.67 15.50
N ARG A 82 3.04 -16.29 16.77
CA ARG A 82 1.98 -15.40 17.24
C ARG A 82 2.47 -13.96 17.03
N VAL A 83 1.71 -13.17 16.29
CA VAL A 83 2.03 -11.76 15.98
C VAL A 83 0.96 -10.89 16.63
N HIS A 84 1.35 -10.03 17.54
CA HIS A 84 0.46 -9.03 18.15
C HIS A 84 0.39 -7.79 17.25
N LEU A 85 -0.83 -7.33 17.01
CA LEU A 85 -1.12 -6.24 16.09
C LEU A 85 -1.97 -5.17 16.78
N SER A 86 -1.66 -3.92 16.49
CA SER A 86 -2.47 -2.77 16.86
C SER A 86 -2.67 -1.82 15.69
N TYR A 87 -3.79 -1.08 15.73
CA TYR A 87 -4.04 -0.04 14.76
C TYR A 87 -3.13 1.16 15.02
N ALA A 88 -2.39 1.57 14.00
CA ALA A 88 -1.43 2.67 14.06
C ALA A 88 -1.93 3.96 13.40
N GLY A 89 -3.22 4.02 13.06
CA GLY A 89 -3.87 5.20 12.49
C GLY A 89 -4.23 5.06 11.01
N PRO A 90 -4.94 6.07 10.44
CA PRO A 90 -5.37 6.04 9.05
C PRO A 90 -4.18 6.03 8.09
N ASP A 91 -4.39 5.56 6.86
CA ASP A 91 -3.36 5.66 5.81
C ASP A 91 -3.11 7.15 5.49
N PRO A 92 -1.92 7.70 5.79
CA PRO A 92 -1.65 9.12 5.60
C PRO A 92 -1.74 9.55 4.13
N ARG A 93 -1.65 8.59 3.19
CA ARG A 93 -1.82 8.85 1.76
C ARG A 93 -3.24 9.23 1.38
N VAL A 94 -4.23 8.94 2.23
CA VAL A 94 -5.64 9.37 2.02
C VAL A 94 -5.76 10.87 2.23
N ALA A 95 -5.25 11.39 3.33
CA ALA A 95 -5.24 12.83 3.56
C ALA A 95 -4.36 13.55 2.52
N LEU A 96 -3.15 13.02 2.29
CA LEU A 96 -2.18 13.62 1.37
C LEU A 96 -2.75 13.79 -0.04
N ARG A 97 -3.48 12.82 -0.59
CA ARG A 97 -3.99 12.93 -1.97
C ARG A 97 -5.14 13.95 -2.11
N GLN A 98 -5.84 14.26 -1.03
CA GLN A 98 -6.92 15.26 -1.01
C GLN A 98 -6.39 16.69 -0.79
N ASP A 99 -5.14 16.83 -0.33
CA ASP A 99 -4.49 18.11 -0.11
C ASP A 99 -4.14 18.82 -1.43
N ALA A 100 -5.06 19.66 -1.89
CA ALA A 100 -4.96 20.46 -3.11
C ALA A 100 -4.40 21.87 -2.87
N ASP A 101 -4.16 22.27 -1.62
CA ASP A 101 -3.63 23.58 -1.27
C ASP A 101 -2.09 23.53 -1.25
N LEU A 102 -1.49 23.57 -2.45
CA LEU A 102 -0.06 23.48 -2.63
C LEU A 102 0.59 24.87 -2.59
N SER A 103 1.48 25.08 -1.61
CA SER A 103 2.37 26.23 -1.65
C SER A 103 3.40 26.09 -2.77
N ALA A 104 4.06 27.20 -3.15
CA ALA A 104 5.18 27.15 -4.09
C ALA A 104 6.32 26.23 -3.62
N ALA A 105 6.54 26.13 -2.30
CA ALA A 105 7.52 25.22 -1.73
C ALA A 105 7.11 23.74 -1.88
N ASP A 106 5.82 23.43 -1.75
CA ASP A 106 5.30 22.07 -1.97
C ASP A 106 5.45 21.65 -3.44
N VAL A 107 5.16 22.57 -4.36
CA VAL A 107 5.33 22.35 -5.81
C VAL A 107 6.81 22.06 -6.12
N ALA A 108 7.73 22.91 -5.64
CA ALA A 108 9.17 22.71 -5.85
C ALA A 108 9.68 21.39 -5.24
N ALA A 109 9.16 20.99 -4.08
CA ALA A 109 9.49 19.72 -3.45
C ALA A 109 8.97 18.52 -4.25
N LEU A 110 7.79 18.63 -4.87
CA LEU A 110 7.25 17.62 -5.78
C LEU A 110 8.05 17.55 -7.07
N ASP A 111 8.41 18.69 -7.66
CA ASP A 111 9.27 18.78 -8.85
C ASP A 111 10.58 18.00 -8.62
N ALA A 112 11.31 18.33 -7.53
CA ALA A 112 12.57 17.66 -7.20
C ALA A 112 12.43 16.14 -7.02
N LYS A 113 11.32 15.68 -6.39
CA LYS A 113 11.06 14.26 -6.21
C LYS A 113 10.79 13.56 -7.54
N LEU A 114 10.00 14.17 -8.40
CA LEU A 114 9.63 13.61 -9.70
C LEU A 114 10.81 13.63 -10.67
N GLU A 115 11.61 14.69 -10.70
CA GLU A 115 12.85 14.75 -11.49
C GLU A 115 13.85 13.66 -11.08
N ARG A 116 13.95 13.37 -9.78
CA ARG A 116 14.79 12.26 -9.30
C ARG A 116 14.29 10.91 -9.83
N LEU A 117 12.97 10.71 -9.91
CA LEU A 117 12.39 9.49 -10.49
C LEU A 117 12.62 9.41 -12.00
N ASP A 118 12.53 10.54 -12.70
CA ASP A 118 12.80 10.64 -14.13
C ASP A 118 14.28 10.35 -14.44
N ARG A 119 15.21 10.92 -13.65
CA ARG A 119 16.66 10.69 -13.81
C ARG A 119 17.07 9.25 -13.52
N ALA A 120 16.41 8.59 -12.57
CA ALA A 120 16.67 7.19 -12.23
C ALA A 120 16.03 6.19 -13.20
N SER A 121 15.23 6.67 -14.16
CA SER A 121 14.52 5.84 -15.13
C SER A 121 15.44 5.37 -16.26
N SER A 122 15.34 4.10 -16.63
CA SER A 122 16.00 3.55 -17.84
C SER A 122 15.25 3.83 -19.13
N HIS A 123 14.06 4.42 -19.06
CA HIS A 123 13.16 4.66 -20.21
C HIS A 123 12.78 6.13 -20.34
N GLY A 124 13.67 7.02 -19.90
CA GLY A 124 13.50 8.47 -19.98
C GLY A 124 12.54 9.04 -18.93
N ALA A 125 12.32 10.35 -19.03
CA ALA A 125 11.39 11.08 -18.17
C ALA A 125 9.95 10.63 -18.44
N TRP A 126 9.22 10.30 -17.39
CA TRP A 126 7.92 9.65 -17.48
C TRP A 126 6.88 10.25 -16.53
N THR A 127 7.31 10.92 -15.46
CA THR A 127 6.40 11.28 -14.36
C THR A 127 5.25 12.20 -14.77
N LEU A 128 5.56 13.32 -15.44
CA LEU A 128 4.54 14.25 -15.95
C LEU A 128 3.68 13.61 -17.03
N HIS A 129 4.33 12.94 -17.98
CA HIS A 129 3.64 12.25 -19.06
C HIS A 129 2.60 11.24 -18.54
N TYR A 130 2.93 10.49 -17.48
CA TYR A 130 1.99 9.54 -16.88
C TYR A 130 0.87 10.23 -16.09
N LEU A 131 1.17 11.33 -15.39
CA LEU A 131 0.12 12.12 -14.71
C LEU A 131 -0.88 12.69 -15.73
N GLU A 132 -0.40 13.17 -16.87
CA GLU A 132 -1.22 13.64 -17.99
C GLU A 132 -2.03 12.51 -18.61
N LEU A 133 -1.38 11.42 -18.99
CA LEU A 133 -2.03 10.24 -19.56
C LEU A 133 -3.15 9.71 -18.66
N ILE A 134 -2.92 9.65 -17.35
CA ILE A 134 -3.94 9.22 -16.38
C ILE A 134 -5.07 10.26 -16.28
N GLY A 135 -4.75 11.55 -16.36
CA GLY A 135 -5.74 12.64 -16.36
C GLY A 135 -6.64 12.63 -17.59
N GLU A 136 -6.10 12.28 -18.75
CA GLU A 136 -6.82 12.18 -20.02
C GLU A 136 -7.64 10.88 -20.15
N HIS A 137 -7.31 9.87 -19.36
CA HIS A 137 -7.91 8.53 -19.43
C HIS A 137 -8.32 8.00 -18.04
N PRO A 138 -9.22 8.71 -17.32
CA PRO A 138 -9.64 8.30 -15.99
C PRO A 138 -10.27 6.90 -16.02
N GLN A 139 -9.93 6.09 -15.02
CA GLN A 139 -10.41 4.71 -14.83
C GLN A 139 -10.15 3.75 -16.01
N ARG A 140 -9.27 4.12 -16.96
CA ARG A 140 -8.79 3.19 -18.00
C ARG A 140 -7.92 2.10 -17.39
N ARG A 141 -8.04 0.87 -17.88
CA ARG A 141 -7.29 -0.28 -17.35
C ARG A 141 -5.80 -0.07 -17.53
N ALA A 142 -5.03 -0.55 -16.55
CA ALA A 142 -3.57 -0.42 -16.55
C ALA A 142 -2.87 -1.03 -17.78
N PRO A 143 -3.27 -2.20 -18.33
CA PRO A 143 -2.68 -2.72 -19.56
C PRO A 143 -2.86 -1.77 -20.76
N ASP A 144 -4.06 -1.20 -20.90
CA ASP A 144 -4.38 -0.30 -22.00
C ASP A 144 -3.57 1.01 -21.89
N LEU A 145 -3.43 1.56 -20.68
CA LEU A 145 -2.54 2.72 -20.45
C LEU A 145 -1.07 2.39 -20.73
N ALA A 146 -0.60 1.22 -20.30
CA ALA A 146 0.78 0.80 -20.55
C ALA A 146 1.05 0.64 -22.06
N GLN A 147 0.08 0.11 -22.81
CA GLN A 147 0.16 -0.03 -24.26
C GLN A 147 0.31 1.33 -24.97
N LEU A 148 -0.43 2.36 -24.54
CA LEU A 148 -0.35 3.70 -25.13
C LEU A 148 1.04 4.34 -25.02
N VAL A 149 1.82 3.93 -24.02
CA VAL A 149 3.18 4.42 -23.79
C VAL A 149 4.25 3.37 -24.13
N GLY A 150 3.87 2.29 -24.84
CA GLY A 150 4.79 1.25 -25.29
C GLY A 150 5.47 0.48 -24.16
N ARG A 151 4.81 0.32 -23.01
CA ARG A 151 5.37 -0.31 -21.81
C ARG A 151 4.65 -1.59 -21.46
N GLU A 152 5.38 -2.52 -20.85
CA GLU A 152 4.79 -3.66 -20.19
C GLU A 152 3.95 -3.22 -18.96
N THR A 153 2.86 -3.94 -18.71
CA THR A 153 1.92 -3.58 -17.64
C THR A 153 2.54 -3.58 -16.25
N ALA A 154 3.40 -4.56 -15.93
CA ALA A 154 3.97 -4.69 -14.59
C ALA A 154 4.94 -3.54 -14.23
N PRO A 155 5.93 -3.20 -15.08
CA PRO A 155 6.74 -1.99 -14.92
C PRO A 155 5.91 -0.70 -14.85
N PHE A 156 4.92 -0.53 -15.73
CA PHE A 156 4.02 0.63 -15.70
C PHE A 156 3.31 0.76 -14.34
N LYS A 157 2.78 -0.34 -13.79
CA LYS A 157 2.16 -0.36 -12.46
C LYS A 157 3.15 0.01 -11.35
N ILE A 158 4.42 -0.36 -11.47
CA ILE A 158 5.46 0.05 -10.51
C ILE A 158 5.62 1.57 -10.52
N ASP A 159 5.66 2.18 -11.70
CA ASP A 159 5.79 3.62 -11.85
C ASP A 159 4.57 4.37 -11.30
N VAL A 160 3.35 3.92 -11.64
CA VAL A 160 2.12 4.51 -11.07
C VAL A 160 2.07 4.40 -9.55
N ARG A 161 2.60 3.32 -8.95
CA ARG A 161 2.71 3.22 -7.48
C ARG A 161 3.64 4.28 -6.88
N LYS A 162 4.69 4.70 -7.58
CA LYS A 162 5.57 5.79 -7.14
C LYS A 162 4.82 7.12 -7.09
N LEU A 163 4.02 7.43 -8.13
CA LEU A 163 3.16 8.63 -8.15
C LEU A 163 2.10 8.59 -7.04
N LYS A 164 1.48 7.43 -6.82
CA LYS A 164 0.53 7.22 -5.72
C LYS A 164 1.14 7.45 -4.35
N ALA A 165 2.40 7.04 -4.15
CA ALA A 165 3.11 7.25 -2.89
C ALA A 165 3.34 8.75 -2.58
N LEU A 166 3.37 9.59 -3.62
CA LEU A 166 3.43 11.04 -3.52
C LEU A 166 2.04 11.71 -3.40
N GLY A 167 0.98 10.91 -3.34
CA GLY A 167 -0.40 11.40 -3.28
C GLY A 167 -0.90 12.00 -4.59
N LEU A 168 -0.24 11.76 -5.73
CA LEU A 168 -0.59 12.40 -7.01
C LEU A 168 -1.61 11.60 -7.85
N THR A 169 -1.83 10.32 -7.50
CA THR A 169 -2.80 9.46 -8.18
C THR A 169 -3.60 8.61 -7.20
N GLU A 170 -4.79 8.21 -7.62
CA GLU A 170 -5.69 7.30 -6.91
C GLU A 170 -5.83 5.99 -7.71
N SER A 171 -6.00 4.86 -7.01
CA SER A 171 -6.24 3.57 -7.67
C SER A 171 -7.64 3.09 -7.35
N PHE A 172 -8.35 2.62 -8.35
CA PHE A 172 -9.68 2.06 -8.22
C PHE A 172 -9.66 0.55 -8.48
N ALA A 173 -10.83 -0.09 -8.39
CA ALA A 173 -10.99 -1.48 -8.84
C ALA A 173 -10.56 -1.63 -10.31
N VAL A 174 -10.80 -0.60 -11.12
CA VAL A 174 -10.38 -0.52 -12.52
C VAL A 174 -9.67 0.82 -12.73
N GLY A 175 -8.39 0.75 -13.12
CA GLY A 175 -7.63 1.92 -13.53
C GLY A 175 -7.25 2.89 -12.41
N TYR A 176 -6.95 4.12 -12.82
CA TYR A 176 -6.42 5.19 -11.97
C TYR A 176 -7.11 6.51 -12.29
N GLU A 177 -6.98 7.45 -11.37
CA GLU A 177 -7.23 8.87 -11.65
C GLU A 177 -6.11 9.71 -11.06
N VAL A 178 -5.94 10.93 -11.56
CA VAL A 178 -5.14 11.95 -10.88
C VAL A 178 -5.91 12.38 -9.63
N SER A 179 -5.23 12.50 -8.50
CA SER A 179 -5.86 12.96 -7.26
C SER A 179 -6.13 14.47 -7.27
N PRO A 180 -6.91 15.02 -6.32
CA PRO A 180 -6.99 16.48 -6.12
C PRO A 180 -5.62 17.15 -6.00
N ARG A 181 -4.70 16.59 -5.19
CA ARG A 181 -3.31 17.06 -5.10
C ARG A 181 -2.60 17.02 -6.44
N GLY A 182 -2.74 15.92 -7.18
CA GLY A 182 -2.11 15.74 -8.48
C GLY A 182 -2.57 16.77 -9.51
N ARG A 183 -3.87 17.09 -9.52
CA ARG A 183 -4.44 18.13 -10.39
C ARG A 183 -3.91 19.51 -10.00
N ALA A 184 -3.93 19.85 -8.71
CA ALA A 184 -3.36 21.11 -8.22
C ALA A 184 -1.88 21.27 -8.59
N TYR A 185 -1.11 20.19 -8.46
CA TYR A 185 0.30 20.16 -8.88
C TYR A 185 0.44 20.40 -10.40
N LEU A 186 -0.31 19.68 -11.23
CA LEU A 186 -0.28 19.84 -12.70
C LEU A 186 -0.65 21.25 -13.16
N SER A 187 -1.54 21.94 -12.43
CA SER A 187 -1.92 23.34 -12.71
C SER A 187 -0.85 24.36 -12.28
N SER A 188 0.02 24.00 -11.33
CA SER A 188 0.96 24.93 -10.69
C SER A 188 2.42 24.76 -11.13
N THR A 189 2.83 23.55 -11.51
CA THR A 189 4.21 23.27 -11.91
C THR A 189 4.58 23.98 -13.21
N THR A 190 5.81 24.50 -13.29
CA THR A 190 6.37 25.06 -14.52
C THR A 190 7.01 24.02 -15.41
N ARG A 191 7.16 22.77 -14.95
CA ARG A 191 7.79 21.67 -15.72
C ARG A 191 6.99 21.24 -16.95
N ARG A 192 5.74 21.73 -17.10
CA ARG A 192 4.92 21.59 -18.32
C ARG A 192 5.35 22.51 -19.46
N ARG A 193 6.13 23.56 -19.18
CA ARG A 193 6.55 24.58 -20.14
C ARG A 193 7.90 24.26 -20.76
#